data_AF-A0A843AHJ6-F1
#
_entry.id   AF-A0A843AHJ6-F1
#
_cell.length_a   1.000
_cell.length_b   1.000
_cell.length_c   1.000
_cell.angle_alpha   90.00
_cell.angle_beta   90.00
_cell.angle_gamma   90.00
#
_symmetry.space_group_name_H-M   'P 1'
#
loop_
_entity.id
_entity.type
_entity.pdbx_description
1 polymer ?
#
loop_
_entity_poly.entity_id
_entity_poly.type
_entity_poly.pdbx_seq_one_letter_code
_entity_poly.pdbx_strand_id
1 'polypeptide(L)'
;MEVLNYPIADLFMNLVRESTDEIKLCSPFIKESIINEIYDNINCNISLNVLTKFNIANFYKKVSDISALDKILFNNHQVFNHSALHAKFYVFDNSNAIITSANLTFSGLNRNYEYGILINDPNSISQISNDFDQLCKSDQSGNINQDNIVEIQKILKDIPNFERIDIPKYEISCENEDNIFNEDIEFIVDKLSGWKKTVFEKLNQIEGQIFELKDVYLFENEIQRIYPNNQNIKPKIRQTLQFLRDLGLIKFEGSGFYRKLWEN
;
A
#
# COMPACT_ATOMS: atom_id res chain seq x y z
N MET A 1 -22.58 -19.82 -1.85
CA MET A 1 -22.37 -18.46 -1.29
C MET A 1 -22.95 -18.43 0.12
N GLU A 2 -22.22 -17.87 1.07
CA GLU A 2 -22.60 -17.74 2.49
C GLU A 2 -22.33 -16.30 2.94
N VAL A 3 -23.19 -15.76 3.82
CA VAL A 3 -22.99 -14.45 4.43
C VAL A 3 -22.10 -14.59 5.67
N LEU A 4 -21.07 -13.74 5.76
CA LEU A 4 -20.13 -13.69 6.86
C LEU A 4 -20.42 -12.44 7.71
N ASN A 5 -21.04 -12.64 8.87
CA ASN A 5 -21.36 -11.59 9.84
C ASN A 5 -20.78 -11.89 11.23
N TYR A 6 -19.67 -12.63 11.25
CA TYR A 6 -18.93 -13.09 12.41
C TYR A 6 -17.42 -12.96 12.14
N PRO A 7 -16.55 -13.00 13.17
CA PRO A 7 -15.10 -12.99 12.97
C PRO A 7 -14.64 -14.11 12.04
N ILE A 8 -14.00 -13.76 10.93
CA ILE A 8 -13.68 -14.71 9.85
C ILE A 8 -12.32 -15.40 10.02
N ALA A 9 -11.57 -15.15 11.09
CA ALA A 9 -10.21 -15.66 11.27
C ALA A 9 -10.12 -17.20 11.12
N ASP A 10 -10.99 -17.96 11.79
CA ASP A 10 -10.97 -19.42 11.71
C ASP A 10 -11.28 -19.94 10.30
N LEU A 11 -12.30 -19.35 9.66
CA LEU A 11 -12.65 -19.67 8.27
C LEU A 11 -11.50 -19.35 7.32
N PHE A 12 -10.92 -18.16 7.44
CA PHE A 12 -9.80 -17.70 6.64
C PHE A 12 -8.60 -18.64 6.77
N MET A 13 -8.21 -19.01 8.00
CA MET A 13 -7.06 -19.90 8.23
C MET A 13 -7.33 -21.33 7.77
N ASN A 14 -8.57 -21.82 7.85
CA ASN A 14 -8.93 -23.11 7.27
C ASN A 14 -8.79 -23.09 5.75
N LEU A 15 -9.24 -22.03 5.07
CA LEU A 15 -9.06 -21.88 3.62
C LEU A 15 -7.58 -21.77 3.21
N VAL A 16 -6.76 -21.06 4.00
CA VAL A 16 -5.30 -21.03 3.81
C VAL A 16 -4.72 -22.45 3.88
N ARG A 17 -5.12 -23.24 4.88
CA ARG A 17 -4.64 -24.62 5.08
C ARG A 17 -5.08 -25.57 3.97
N GLU A 18 -6.28 -25.37 3.44
CA GLU A 18 -6.86 -26.20 2.37
C GLU A 18 -6.35 -25.84 0.98
N SER A 19 -5.83 -24.62 0.79
CA SER A 19 -5.29 -24.17 -0.49
C SER A 19 -4.07 -24.99 -0.90
N THR A 20 -3.87 -25.26 -2.19
CA THR A 20 -2.78 -26.12 -2.68
C THR A 20 -2.03 -25.57 -3.89
N ASP A 21 -2.55 -24.52 -4.54
CA ASP A 21 -2.02 -23.96 -5.77
C ASP A 21 -1.67 -22.47 -5.58
N GLU A 22 -2.67 -21.65 -5.28
CA GLU A 22 -2.51 -20.19 -5.27
C GLU A 22 -3.40 -19.52 -4.22
N ILE A 23 -2.84 -18.57 -3.48
CA ILE A 23 -3.59 -17.67 -2.61
C ILE A 23 -3.37 -16.24 -3.10
N LYS A 24 -4.46 -15.53 -3.41
CA LYS A 24 -4.42 -14.10 -3.76
C LYS A 24 -5.05 -13.29 -2.64
N LEU A 25 -4.29 -12.38 -2.05
CA LEU A 25 -4.75 -11.54 -0.96
C LEU A 25 -4.80 -10.08 -1.39
N CYS A 26 -5.98 -9.49 -1.38
CA CYS A 26 -6.18 -8.08 -1.67
C CYS A 26 -6.61 -7.37 -0.39
N SER A 27 -5.75 -6.48 0.15
CA SER A 27 -6.08 -5.71 1.36
C SER A 27 -5.21 -4.45 1.49
N PRO A 28 -5.81 -3.26 1.75
CA PRO A 28 -5.05 -2.03 1.94
C PRO A 28 -4.09 -2.08 3.14
N PHE A 29 -4.47 -2.76 4.22
CA PHE A 29 -3.70 -2.82 5.46
C PHE A 29 -3.38 -4.27 5.83
N ILE A 30 -2.11 -4.52 6.17
CA ILE A 30 -1.60 -5.87 6.44
C ILE A 30 -0.77 -5.83 7.71
N LYS A 31 -1.02 -6.76 8.63
CA LYS A 31 -0.26 -6.92 9.87
C LYS A 31 0.62 -8.16 9.83
N GLU A 32 1.81 -8.04 10.43
CA GLU A 32 2.78 -9.13 10.47
C GLU A 32 2.22 -10.36 11.19
N SER A 33 1.39 -10.16 12.22
CA SER A 33 0.75 -11.25 12.97
C SER A 33 -0.05 -12.17 12.05
N ILE A 34 -0.85 -11.61 11.12
CA ILE A 34 -1.67 -12.39 10.20
C ILE A 34 -0.80 -13.11 9.18
N ILE A 35 0.27 -12.47 8.68
CA ILE A 35 1.20 -13.12 7.75
C ILE A 35 1.93 -14.28 8.42
N ASN A 36 2.29 -14.16 9.70
CA ASN A 36 2.88 -15.28 10.46
C ASN A 36 1.89 -16.45 10.57
N GLU A 37 0.64 -16.16 10.95
CA GLU A 37 -0.39 -17.19 11.03
C GLU A 37 -0.66 -17.86 9.68
N ILE A 38 -0.59 -17.12 8.57
CA ILE A 38 -0.65 -17.70 7.22
C ILE A 38 0.50 -18.67 7.01
N TYR A 39 1.75 -18.27 7.29
CA TYR A 39 2.91 -19.16 7.11
C TYR A 39 2.89 -20.38 8.02
N ASP A 40 2.29 -20.29 9.19
CA ASP A 40 2.09 -21.44 10.08
C ASP A 40 1.08 -22.46 9.52
N ASN A 41 0.23 -22.06 8.56
CA ASN A 41 -0.85 -22.88 8.00
C ASN A 41 -0.74 -23.16 6.49
N ILE A 42 0.13 -22.46 5.76
CA ILE A 42 0.23 -22.57 4.29
C ILE A 42 0.95 -23.86 3.86
N ASN A 43 0.53 -24.47 2.75
CA ASN A 43 1.25 -25.59 2.16
C ASN A 43 2.53 -25.14 1.46
N CYS A 44 3.56 -26.00 1.45
CA CYS A 44 4.92 -25.66 1.02
C CYS A 44 5.11 -25.32 -0.48
N ASN A 45 4.11 -25.56 -1.33
CA ASN A 45 4.19 -25.35 -2.78
C ASN A 45 3.16 -24.34 -3.32
N ILE A 46 2.65 -23.44 -2.47
CA ILE A 46 1.65 -22.45 -2.87
C ILE A 46 2.31 -21.18 -3.42
N SER A 47 1.70 -20.59 -4.45
CA SER A 47 1.96 -19.21 -4.85
C SER A 47 1.12 -18.24 -4.00
N LEU A 48 1.76 -17.45 -3.14
CA LEU A 48 1.10 -16.34 -2.44
C LEU A 48 1.33 -15.02 -3.19
N ASN A 49 0.23 -14.36 -3.57
CA ASN A 49 0.24 -13.09 -4.27
C ASN A 49 -0.53 -12.04 -3.47
N VAL A 50 0.11 -10.94 -3.09
CA VAL A 50 -0.48 -9.93 -2.21
C VAL A 50 -0.58 -8.58 -2.91
N LEU A 51 -1.78 -8.01 -2.98
CA LEU A 51 -2.05 -6.66 -3.46
C LEU A 51 -2.41 -5.75 -2.27
N THR A 52 -1.64 -4.68 -2.05
CA THR A 52 -1.78 -3.80 -0.88
C THR A 52 -1.53 -2.32 -1.19
N LYS A 53 -1.78 -1.41 -0.23
CA LYS A 53 -1.36 0.00 -0.31
C LYS A 53 0.04 0.15 0.29
N PHE A 54 1.06 0.24 -0.56
CA PHE A 54 2.43 0.57 -0.14
C PHE A 54 2.55 2.08 0.06
N ASN A 55 2.33 2.53 1.29
CA ASN A 55 2.37 3.95 1.65
C ASN A 55 3.11 4.11 2.98
N ILE A 56 4.13 4.97 3.01
CA ILE A 56 4.93 5.21 4.21
C ILE A 56 4.10 5.71 5.39
N ALA A 57 3.04 6.48 5.15
CA ALA A 57 2.11 6.93 6.18
C ALA A 57 1.47 5.74 6.92
N ASN A 58 1.09 4.69 6.18
CA ASN A 58 0.43 3.53 6.75
C ASN A 58 1.36 2.74 7.67
N PHE A 59 2.64 2.64 7.28
CA PHE A 59 3.67 1.99 8.08
C PHE A 59 4.04 2.82 9.30
N TYR A 60 4.19 4.14 9.12
CA TYR A 60 4.50 5.08 10.19
C TYR A 60 3.40 5.12 11.26
N LYS A 61 2.13 5.22 10.85
CA LYS A 61 0.95 5.16 11.73
C LYS A 61 0.67 3.77 12.31
N LYS A 62 1.48 2.77 11.94
CA LYS A 62 1.35 1.37 12.36
C LYS A 62 -0.05 0.82 12.08
N VAL A 63 -0.70 1.22 10.99
CA VAL A 63 -1.92 0.57 10.49
C VAL A 63 -1.59 -0.61 9.57
N SER A 64 -0.42 -0.57 8.93
CA SER A 64 0.18 -1.66 8.17
C SER A 64 1.61 -1.89 8.67
N ASP A 65 2.13 -3.12 8.56
CA ASP A 65 3.48 -3.47 9.00
C ASP A 65 4.38 -3.75 7.79
N ILE A 66 5.47 -3.00 7.66
CA ILE A 66 6.45 -3.22 6.58
C ILE A 66 7.11 -4.59 6.68
N SER A 67 7.27 -5.13 7.89
CA SER A 67 7.81 -6.47 8.16
C SER A 67 6.92 -7.59 7.61
N ALA A 68 5.60 -7.35 7.48
CA ALA A 68 4.70 -8.30 6.84
C ALA A 68 5.07 -8.50 5.36
N LEU A 69 5.35 -7.40 4.65
CA LEU A 69 5.75 -7.44 3.23
C LEU A 69 7.16 -8.02 3.05
N ASP A 70 8.08 -7.66 3.94
CA ASP A 70 9.44 -8.21 3.99
C ASP A 70 9.42 -9.75 4.09
N LYS A 71 8.58 -10.29 4.98
CA LYS A 71 8.41 -11.75 5.13
C LYS A 71 7.85 -12.42 3.89
N ILE A 72 6.89 -11.78 3.20
CA ILE A 72 6.32 -12.33 1.97
C ILE A 72 7.40 -12.43 0.90
N LEU A 73 8.15 -11.35 0.67
CA LEU A 73 9.21 -11.31 -0.31
C LEU A 73 10.36 -12.27 0.02
N PHE A 74 10.75 -12.37 1.29
CA PHE A 74 11.80 -13.30 1.75
C PHE A 74 11.47 -14.77 1.45
N ASN A 75 10.19 -15.14 1.48
CA ASN A 75 9.72 -16.48 1.15
C ASN A 75 9.46 -16.68 -0.36
N ASN A 76 9.99 -15.81 -1.23
CA ASN A 76 9.87 -15.87 -2.69
C ASN A 76 8.42 -15.76 -3.22
N HIS A 77 7.56 -15.05 -2.49
CA HIS A 77 6.21 -14.73 -2.90
C HIS A 77 6.13 -13.28 -3.42
N GLN A 78 5.01 -12.90 -4.02
CA GLN A 78 4.90 -11.61 -4.72
C GLN A 78 4.06 -10.61 -3.92
N VAL A 79 4.53 -9.36 -3.91
CA VAL A 79 3.79 -8.23 -3.34
C VAL A 79 3.66 -7.13 -4.38
N PHE A 80 2.45 -6.59 -4.48
CA PHE A 80 2.06 -5.54 -5.41
C PHE A 80 1.49 -4.36 -4.62
N ASN A 81 1.89 -3.16 -5.00
CA ASN A 81 1.26 -1.92 -4.59
C ASN A 81 0.09 -1.62 -5.53
N HIS A 82 -1.01 -1.06 -5.01
CA HIS A 82 -1.99 -0.31 -5.78
C HIS A 82 -2.42 0.94 -5.00
N SER A 83 -2.07 2.12 -5.53
CA SER A 83 -2.22 3.39 -4.80
C SER A 83 -3.65 3.73 -4.38
N ALA A 84 -4.66 3.42 -5.21
CA ALA A 84 -6.08 3.66 -4.92
C ALA A 84 -6.82 2.45 -4.29
N LEU A 85 -6.11 1.47 -3.73
CA LEU A 85 -6.72 0.22 -3.26
C LEU A 85 -7.56 0.41 -1.99
N HIS A 86 -8.86 0.13 -2.06
CA HIS A 86 -9.72 0.03 -0.86
C HIS A 86 -10.41 -1.33 -0.71
N ALA A 87 -10.50 -2.11 -1.79
CA ALA A 87 -11.14 -3.41 -1.79
C ALA A 87 -10.41 -4.37 -0.84
N LYS A 88 -11.18 -5.24 -0.16
CA LYS A 88 -10.64 -6.39 0.54
C LYS A 88 -11.32 -7.66 0.06
N PHE A 89 -10.53 -8.54 -0.53
CA PHE A 89 -10.99 -9.85 -0.94
C PHE A 89 -9.83 -10.82 -0.95
N TYR A 90 -10.14 -12.09 -0.73
CA TYR A 90 -9.17 -13.16 -0.56
C TYR A 90 -9.59 -14.33 -1.43
N VAL A 91 -8.71 -14.82 -2.28
CA VAL A 91 -8.96 -15.94 -3.20
C VAL A 91 -8.07 -17.10 -2.79
N PHE A 92 -8.67 -18.28 -2.71
CA PHE A 92 -8.05 -19.53 -2.27
C PHE A 92 -8.24 -20.57 -3.36
N ASP A 93 -7.16 -20.83 -4.10
CA ASP A 93 -7.11 -21.55 -5.36
C ASP A 93 -8.19 -21.03 -6.34
N ASN A 94 -8.76 -21.91 -7.16
CA ASN A 94 -9.94 -21.60 -7.98
C ASN A 94 -11.23 -22.15 -7.33
N SER A 95 -11.27 -22.23 -5.99
CA SER A 95 -12.30 -22.96 -5.25
C SER A 95 -13.13 -22.08 -4.31
N ASN A 96 -12.50 -21.09 -3.68
CA ASN A 96 -13.15 -20.23 -2.72
C ASN A 96 -12.66 -18.78 -2.84
N ALA A 97 -13.55 -17.83 -2.59
CA ALA A 97 -13.20 -16.43 -2.41
C ALA A 97 -14.00 -15.80 -1.27
N ILE A 98 -13.38 -14.90 -0.52
CA ILE A 98 -14.04 -14.06 0.48
C ILE A 98 -14.02 -12.62 -0.05
N ILE A 99 -15.16 -11.95 -0.05
CA ILE A 99 -15.25 -10.49 -0.19
C ILE A 99 -15.72 -9.94 1.15
N THR A 100 -15.01 -8.97 1.72
CA THR A 100 -15.29 -8.51 3.08
C THR A 100 -14.87 -7.05 3.31
N SER A 101 -15.37 -6.45 4.39
CA SER A 101 -14.86 -5.19 4.94
C SER A 101 -13.61 -5.38 5.83
N ALA A 102 -13.28 -6.63 6.21
CA ALA A 102 -12.14 -6.95 7.06
C ALA A 102 -10.79 -6.77 6.34
N ASN A 103 -9.90 -5.95 6.91
CA ASN A 103 -8.49 -5.90 6.50
C ASN A 103 -7.70 -7.13 7.01
N LEU A 104 -6.49 -7.38 6.47
CA LEU A 104 -5.55 -8.41 6.95
C LEU A 104 -4.86 -7.99 8.25
N THR A 105 -5.67 -7.72 9.28
CA THR A 105 -5.22 -7.32 10.60
C THR A 105 -5.87 -8.21 11.65
N PHE A 106 -5.24 -8.35 12.82
CA PHE A 106 -5.84 -9.12 13.91
C PHE A 106 -7.24 -8.62 14.26
N SER A 107 -7.41 -7.29 14.40
CA SER A 107 -8.71 -6.70 14.69
C SER A 107 -9.72 -6.96 13.57
N GLY A 108 -9.33 -6.78 12.30
CA GLY A 108 -10.21 -7.04 11.15
C GLY A 108 -10.72 -8.48 11.09
N LEU A 109 -9.84 -9.47 11.28
CA LEU A 109 -10.24 -10.88 11.18
C LEU A 109 -10.90 -11.44 12.45
N ASN A 110 -10.57 -10.92 13.64
CA ASN A 110 -10.96 -11.52 14.93
C ASN A 110 -11.91 -10.70 15.80
N ARG A 111 -11.96 -9.36 15.66
CA ARG A 111 -12.60 -8.49 16.66
C ARG A 111 -13.64 -7.54 16.09
N ASN A 112 -13.34 -6.89 14.98
CA ASN A 112 -14.18 -5.88 14.39
C ASN A 112 -15.52 -6.49 13.96
N TYR A 113 -16.58 -5.68 14.01
CA TYR A 113 -17.84 -6.04 13.37
C TYR A 113 -17.69 -5.84 11.86
N GLU A 114 -17.28 -6.89 11.18
CA GLU A 114 -17.09 -6.92 9.73
C GLU A 114 -18.26 -7.65 9.07
N TYR A 115 -18.45 -7.37 7.78
CA TYR A 115 -19.43 -8.05 6.97
C TYR A 115 -18.78 -8.54 5.68
N GLY A 116 -19.27 -9.66 5.16
CA GLY A 116 -18.72 -10.24 3.95
C GLY A 116 -19.55 -11.36 3.38
N ILE A 117 -19.02 -11.95 2.31
CA ILE A 117 -19.57 -13.12 1.66
C ILE A 117 -18.46 -14.11 1.34
N LEU A 118 -18.70 -15.38 1.59
CA LEU A 118 -17.94 -16.50 1.06
C LEU A 118 -18.57 -16.94 -0.27
N ILE A 119 -17.74 -17.07 -1.29
CA ILE A 119 -18.13 -17.40 -2.66
C ILE A 119 -17.41 -18.71 -3.03
N ASN A 120 -18.20 -19.66 -3.53
CA ASN A 120 -17.75 -20.98 -4.00
C ASN A 120 -18.26 -21.27 -5.43
N ASP A 121 -18.73 -20.24 -6.14
CA ASP A 121 -19.14 -20.34 -7.54
C ASP A 121 -17.91 -20.18 -8.45
N PRO A 122 -17.55 -21.19 -9.28
CA PRO A 122 -16.32 -21.16 -10.07
C PRO A 122 -16.24 -19.98 -11.06
N ASN A 123 -17.36 -19.55 -11.63
CA ASN A 123 -17.37 -18.42 -12.57
C ASN A 123 -17.03 -17.11 -11.85
N SER A 124 -17.67 -16.89 -10.70
CA SER A 124 -17.41 -15.72 -9.84
C SER A 124 -15.96 -15.71 -9.35
N ILE A 125 -15.43 -16.85 -8.93
CA ILE A 125 -14.04 -16.96 -8.46
C ILE A 125 -13.06 -16.66 -9.61
N SER A 126 -13.29 -17.23 -10.79
CA SER A 126 -12.47 -16.95 -11.96
C SER A 126 -12.49 -15.46 -12.33
N GLN A 127 -13.64 -14.80 -12.20
CA GLN A 127 -13.75 -13.36 -12.43
C GLN A 127 -12.96 -12.56 -11.39
N ILE A 128 -13.14 -12.84 -10.09
CA ILE A 128 -12.42 -12.15 -9.01
C ILE A 128 -10.90 -12.34 -9.15
N SER A 129 -10.47 -13.56 -9.50
CA SER A 129 -9.06 -13.88 -9.74
C SER A 129 -8.48 -13.10 -10.93
N ASN A 130 -9.24 -12.98 -12.03
CA ASN A 130 -8.84 -12.15 -13.17
C ASN A 130 -8.82 -10.65 -12.82
N ASP A 131 -9.79 -10.17 -12.03
CA ASP A 131 -9.83 -8.77 -11.58
C ASP A 131 -8.59 -8.44 -10.74
N PHE A 132 -8.15 -9.35 -9.86
CA PHE A 132 -6.88 -9.23 -9.14
C PHE A 132 -5.70 -9.07 -10.10
N ASP A 133 -5.58 -9.94 -11.10
CA ASP A 133 -4.47 -9.92 -12.05
C ASP A 133 -4.44 -8.64 -12.89
N GLN A 134 -5.61 -8.10 -13.22
CA GLN A 134 -5.75 -6.82 -13.90
C GLN A 134 -5.34 -5.65 -12.99
N LEU A 135 -5.75 -5.67 -11.72
CA LEU A 135 -5.35 -4.67 -10.75
C LEU A 135 -3.82 -4.64 -10.58
N CYS A 136 -3.15 -5.79 -10.50
CA CYS A 136 -1.70 -5.87 -10.41
C CYS A 136 -0.96 -5.26 -11.62
N LYS A 137 -1.62 -5.16 -12.78
CA LYS A 137 -1.06 -4.63 -14.04
C LYS A 137 -1.52 -3.21 -14.37
N SER A 138 -2.31 -2.56 -13.51
CA SER A 138 -2.82 -1.21 -13.76
C SER A 138 -1.71 -0.14 -13.66
N ASP A 139 -1.93 1.03 -14.27
CA ASP A 139 -0.99 2.17 -14.20
C ASP A 139 -0.80 2.71 -12.77
N GLN A 140 -1.73 2.37 -11.87
CA GLN A 140 -1.73 2.74 -10.46
C GLN A 140 -1.02 1.71 -9.57
N SER A 141 -0.53 0.63 -10.17
CA SER A 141 0.09 -0.49 -9.50
C SER A 141 1.58 -0.61 -9.81
N GLY A 142 2.30 -1.32 -8.95
CA GLY A 142 3.72 -1.61 -9.12
C GLY A 142 4.14 -2.82 -8.30
N ASN A 143 5.10 -3.59 -8.80
CA ASN A 143 5.69 -4.69 -8.04
C ASN A 143 6.61 -4.13 -6.96
N ILE A 144 6.51 -4.68 -5.75
CA ILE A 144 7.34 -4.32 -4.61
C ILE A 144 8.45 -5.36 -4.50
N ASN A 145 9.69 -4.90 -4.40
CA ASN A 145 10.85 -5.76 -4.23
C ASN A 145 11.61 -5.44 -2.93
N GLN A 146 12.63 -6.23 -2.64
CA GLN A 146 13.43 -6.10 -1.43
C GLN A 146 14.11 -4.74 -1.29
N ASP A 147 14.53 -4.11 -2.40
CA ASP A 147 15.17 -2.79 -2.37
C ASP A 147 14.17 -1.71 -1.91
N ASN A 148 12.90 -1.81 -2.35
CA ASN A 148 11.84 -0.93 -1.87
C ASN A 148 11.63 -1.07 -0.35
N ILE A 149 11.62 -2.29 0.18
CA ILE A 149 11.49 -2.57 1.61
C ILE A 149 12.64 -1.96 2.40
N VAL A 150 13.88 -2.22 1.98
CA VAL A 150 15.09 -1.71 2.63
C VAL A 150 15.11 -0.18 2.65
N GLU A 151 14.66 0.47 1.57
CA GLU A 151 14.56 1.91 1.49
C GLU A 151 13.54 2.48 2.50
N ILE A 152 12.32 1.94 2.55
CA ILE A 152 11.31 2.39 3.51
C ILE A 152 11.74 2.12 4.95
N GLN A 153 12.32 0.96 5.24
CA GLN A 153 12.82 0.63 6.58
C GLN A 153 13.90 1.62 7.05
N LYS A 154 14.77 2.11 6.15
CA LYS A 154 15.75 3.16 6.48
C LYS A 154 15.05 4.45 6.84
N ILE A 155 14.08 4.89 6.02
CA ILE A 155 13.34 6.12 6.29
C ILE A 155 12.60 6.01 7.64
N LEU A 156 11.89 4.91 7.90
CA LEU A 156 11.13 4.70 9.14
C LEU A 156 11.99 4.67 10.40
N LYS A 157 13.24 4.17 10.34
CA LYS A 157 14.15 4.16 11.49
C LYS A 157 14.55 5.55 11.97
N ASP A 158 14.55 6.51 11.05
CA ASP A 158 15.01 7.87 11.30
C ASP A 158 13.84 8.83 11.63
N ILE A 159 12.59 8.35 11.61
CA ILE A 159 11.40 9.09 12.02
C ILE A 159 11.10 8.78 13.50
N PRO A 160 10.78 9.78 14.34
CA PRO A 160 10.36 9.53 15.73
C PRO A 160 9.20 8.54 15.80
N ASN A 161 9.07 7.79 16.90
CA ASN A 161 7.95 6.86 17.04
C ASN A 161 6.62 7.62 17.06
N PHE A 162 5.68 7.22 16.20
CA PHE A 162 4.30 7.70 16.27
C PHE A 162 3.69 7.30 17.63
N GLU A 163 3.33 8.31 18.44
CA GLU A 163 2.54 8.14 19.66
C GLU A 163 1.06 8.22 19.31
N ARG A 164 0.33 7.12 19.51
CA ARG A 164 -1.13 7.13 19.38
C ARG A 164 -1.71 7.91 20.56
N ILE A 165 -2.48 8.95 20.28
CA ILE A 165 -3.33 9.59 21.28
C ILE A 165 -4.57 8.71 21.44
N ASP A 166 -4.60 7.88 22.48
CA ASP A 166 -5.78 7.09 22.83
C ASP A 166 -6.83 8.02 23.46
N ILE A 167 -7.90 8.34 22.71
CA ILE A 167 -9.05 9.06 23.25
C ILE A 167 -10.05 8.01 23.78
N PRO A 168 -10.23 7.85 25.10
CA PRO A 168 -10.87 6.66 25.69
C PRO A 168 -12.34 6.41 25.32
N LYS A 169 -13.00 7.35 24.64
CA LYS A 169 -14.44 7.29 24.31
C LYS A 169 -14.73 7.25 22.80
N TYR A 170 -13.73 7.50 21.97
CA TYR A 170 -13.82 7.49 20.52
C TYR A 170 -12.53 6.85 20.00
N GLU A 171 -12.59 5.58 19.61
CA GLU A 171 -11.54 5.00 18.78
C GLU A 171 -11.55 5.79 17.48
N ILE A 172 -10.55 6.66 17.29
CA ILE A 172 -10.28 7.19 15.96
C ILE A 172 -9.79 5.99 15.17
N SER A 173 -10.67 5.38 14.37
CA SER A 173 -10.21 4.41 13.40
C SER A 173 -9.23 5.17 12.51
N CYS A 174 -7.97 4.74 12.51
CA CYS A 174 -6.94 5.30 11.62
C CYS A 174 -7.22 4.93 10.14
N GLU A 175 -8.46 4.52 9.83
CA GLU A 175 -9.01 4.21 8.52
C GLU A 175 -9.30 5.46 7.68
N ASN A 176 -9.06 6.67 8.19
CA ASN A 176 -9.11 7.88 7.36
C ASN A 176 -8.03 7.76 6.26
N GLU A 177 -8.47 7.30 5.08
CA GLU A 177 -7.64 6.90 3.94
C GLU A 177 -6.84 8.04 3.32
N ASP A 178 -7.31 9.27 3.48
CA ASP A 178 -6.62 10.48 3.06
C ASP A 178 -5.94 11.10 4.27
N ASN A 179 -4.97 10.37 4.82
CA ASN A 179 -4.12 10.86 5.89
C ASN A 179 -3.16 11.92 5.34
N ILE A 180 -3.66 13.14 5.25
CA ILE A 180 -2.84 14.32 4.98
C ILE A 180 -1.76 14.37 6.07
N PHE A 181 -0.47 14.35 5.67
CA PHE A 181 0.65 14.52 6.59
C PHE A 181 0.64 15.95 7.15
N ASN A 182 -0.13 16.22 8.20
CA ASN A 182 -0.24 17.58 8.75
C ASN A 182 0.90 17.91 9.73
N GLU A 183 1.36 16.94 10.52
CA GLU A 183 2.40 17.19 11.54
C GLU A 183 3.73 16.47 11.25
N ASP A 184 3.75 15.48 10.36
CA ASP A 184 4.91 14.59 10.14
C ASP A 184 5.65 14.82 8.80
N ILE A 185 5.13 15.67 7.91
CA ILE A 185 5.72 15.86 6.57
C ILE A 185 7.14 16.43 6.65
N GLU A 186 7.39 17.36 7.59
CA GLU A 186 8.72 17.97 7.78
C GLU A 186 9.79 16.92 8.10
N PHE A 187 9.45 15.89 8.90
CA PHE A 187 10.36 14.79 9.20
C PHE A 187 10.68 13.95 7.98
N ILE A 188 9.68 13.65 7.15
CA ILE A 188 9.87 12.89 5.91
C ILE A 188 10.75 13.69 4.95
N VAL A 189 10.51 15.01 4.81
CA VAL A 189 11.29 15.91 3.95
C VAL A 189 12.75 15.98 4.37
N ASP A 190 13.03 16.01 5.68
CA ASP A 190 14.40 16.05 6.19
C ASP A 190 15.21 14.82 5.76
N LYS A 191 14.56 13.67 5.54
CA LYS A 191 15.23 12.42 5.12
C LYS A 191 15.29 12.23 3.61
N LEU A 192 14.50 12.97 2.84
CA LEU A 192 14.69 13.00 1.40
C LEU A 192 16.04 13.65 1.08
N SER A 193 16.72 13.16 0.06
CA SER A 193 18.00 13.72 -0.37
C SER A 193 18.14 13.76 -1.89
N GLY A 194 19.02 14.64 -2.36
CA GLY A 194 19.21 14.90 -3.79
C GLY A 194 17.90 15.24 -4.49
N TRP A 195 17.66 14.61 -5.64
CA TRP A 195 16.50 14.91 -6.51
C TRP A 195 15.16 14.79 -5.81
N LYS A 196 15.02 13.84 -4.88
CA LYS A 196 13.78 13.57 -4.14
C LYS A 196 13.38 14.79 -3.31
N LYS A 197 14.34 15.33 -2.54
CA LYS A 197 14.13 16.53 -1.73
C LYS A 197 13.87 17.75 -2.59
N THR A 198 14.70 17.97 -3.61
CA THR A 198 14.54 19.12 -4.52
C THR A 198 13.16 19.12 -5.18
N VAL A 199 12.72 17.99 -5.74
CA VAL A 199 11.40 17.91 -6.39
C VAL A 199 10.28 18.08 -5.37
N PHE A 200 10.39 17.47 -4.19
CA PHE A 200 9.42 17.66 -3.11
C PHE A 200 9.26 19.14 -2.74
N GLU A 201 10.36 19.85 -2.50
CA GLU A 201 10.36 21.28 -2.15
C GLU A 201 9.69 22.12 -3.24
N LYS A 202 9.85 21.76 -4.52
CA LYS A 202 9.15 22.41 -5.64
C LYS A 202 7.66 22.12 -5.66
N LEU A 203 7.24 20.91 -5.32
CA LEU A 203 5.81 20.59 -5.17
C LEU A 203 5.16 21.40 -4.05
N ASN A 204 5.91 21.66 -2.97
CA ASN A 204 5.43 22.48 -1.86
C ASN A 204 5.20 23.95 -2.26
N GLN A 205 5.86 24.43 -3.33
CA GLN A 205 5.67 25.79 -3.86
C GLN A 205 4.43 25.91 -4.76
N ILE A 206 3.86 24.80 -5.22
CA ILE A 206 2.64 24.80 -6.03
C ILE A 206 1.44 24.94 -5.10
N GLU A 207 0.62 25.98 -5.32
CA GLU A 207 -0.61 26.21 -4.55
C GLU A 207 -1.66 25.12 -4.79
N GLY A 208 -2.43 24.80 -3.74
CA GLY A 208 -3.47 23.77 -3.79
C GLY A 208 -2.93 22.34 -3.74
N GLN A 209 -3.83 21.36 -3.71
CA GLN A 209 -3.46 19.94 -3.55
C GLN A 209 -3.30 19.17 -4.86
N ILE A 210 -3.80 19.69 -5.96
CA ILE A 210 -3.75 19.03 -7.27
C ILE A 210 -2.79 19.83 -8.16
N PHE A 211 -1.90 19.12 -8.85
CA PHE A 211 -0.95 19.72 -9.78
C PHE A 211 -0.79 18.87 -11.04
N GLU A 212 -0.41 19.49 -12.14
CA GLU A 212 -0.07 18.83 -13.40
C GLU A 212 1.45 18.63 -13.54
N LEU A 213 1.83 17.64 -14.35
CA LEU A 213 3.25 17.43 -14.71
C LEU A 213 3.90 18.69 -15.31
N LYS A 214 3.12 19.49 -16.04
CA LYS A 214 3.60 20.74 -16.65
C LYS A 214 3.93 21.81 -15.60
N ASP A 215 3.24 21.81 -14.47
CA ASP A 215 3.47 22.76 -13.37
C ASP A 215 4.84 22.50 -12.75
N VAL A 216 5.21 21.22 -12.59
CA VAL A 216 6.55 20.83 -12.10
C VAL A 216 7.64 21.22 -13.11
N TYR A 217 7.36 21.17 -14.41
CA TYR A 217 8.31 21.59 -15.45
C TYR A 217 8.58 23.09 -15.46
N LEU A 218 7.74 23.93 -14.83
CA LEU A 218 8.05 25.35 -14.66
C LEU A 218 9.33 25.56 -13.84
N PHE A 219 9.65 24.62 -12.95
CA PHE A 219 10.87 24.64 -12.14
C PHE A 219 12.10 24.03 -12.83
N GLU A 220 12.01 23.60 -14.10
CA GLU A 220 13.10 22.93 -14.83
C GLU A 220 14.40 23.73 -14.78
N ASN A 221 14.34 25.04 -15.04
CA ASN A 221 15.51 25.91 -15.05
C ASN A 221 16.15 26.04 -13.65
N GLU A 222 15.35 26.05 -12.59
CA GLU A 222 15.85 26.10 -11.22
C GLU A 222 16.50 24.77 -10.82
N ILE A 223 15.87 23.65 -11.17
CA ILE A 223 16.39 22.31 -10.91
C ILE A 223 17.69 22.08 -11.71
N GLN A 224 17.77 22.55 -12.96
CA GLN A 224 18.98 22.49 -13.78
C GLN A 224 20.16 23.24 -13.14
N ARG A 225 19.91 24.37 -12.46
CA ARG A 225 20.96 25.09 -11.72
C ARG A 225 21.50 24.30 -10.53
N ILE A 226 20.64 23.52 -9.87
CA ILE A 226 21.03 22.64 -8.75
C ILE A 226 21.80 21.41 -9.28
N TYR A 227 21.42 20.89 -10.45
CA TYR A 227 22.04 19.73 -11.08
C TYR A 227 22.60 20.06 -12.49
N PRO A 228 23.65 20.90 -12.60
CA PRO A 228 24.12 21.48 -13.86
C PRO A 228 24.64 20.44 -14.87
N ASN A 229 25.13 19.30 -14.39
CA ASN A 229 25.70 18.25 -15.23
C ASN A 229 24.63 17.29 -15.80
N ASN A 230 23.38 17.39 -15.37
CA ASN A 230 22.32 16.51 -15.85
C ASN A 230 21.64 17.13 -17.07
N GLN A 231 21.69 16.44 -18.22
CA GLN A 231 21.07 16.89 -19.47
C GLN A 231 19.62 16.41 -19.63
N ASN A 232 19.12 15.59 -18.69
CA ASN A 232 17.82 14.92 -18.75
C ASN A 232 16.93 15.29 -17.56
N ILE A 233 16.68 16.59 -17.36
CA ILE A 233 15.90 17.09 -16.21
C ILE A 233 14.46 16.56 -16.20
N LYS A 234 13.69 16.74 -17.28
CA LYS A 234 12.28 16.26 -17.33
C LYS A 234 12.15 14.75 -17.11
N PRO A 235 12.95 13.87 -17.74
CA PRO A 235 12.96 12.45 -17.42
C PRO A 235 13.22 12.18 -15.93
N LYS A 236 14.17 12.90 -15.32
CA LYS A 236 14.51 12.70 -13.90
C LYS A 236 13.41 13.19 -12.95
N ILE A 237 12.71 14.27 -13.31
CA ILE A 237 11.50 14.72 -12.61
C ILE A 237 10.44 13.62 -12.65
N ARG A 238 10.13 13.05 -13.82
CA ARG A 238 9.13 11.98 -13.94
C ARG A 238 9.50 10.75 -13.10
N GLN A 239 10.76 10.32 -13.13
CA GLN A 239 11.24 9.22 -12.29
C GLN A 239 11.09 9.55 -10.79
N THR A 240 11.34 10.80 -10.40
CA THR A 240 11.21 11.23 -9.00
C THR A 240 9.75 11.30 -8.57
N LEU A 241 8.84 11.74 -9.44
CA LEU A 241 7.39 11.72 -9.16
C LEU A 241 6.87 10.29 -9.02
N GLN A 242 7.32 9.35 -9.87
CA GLN A 242 7.01 7.93 -9.70
C GLN A 242 7.48 7.44 -8.34
N PHE A 243 8.70 7.78 -7.93
CA PHE A 243 9.20 7.43 -6.61
C PHE A 243 8.37 8.03 -5.47
N LEU A 244 8.05 9.33 -5.52
CA LEU A 244 7.21 9.98 -4.49
C LEU A 244 5.79 9.39 -4.44
N ARG A 245 5.27 8.95 -5.59
CA ARG A 245 4.00 8.23 -5.70
C ARG A 245 4.09 6.86 -5.05
N ASP A 246 5.15 6.12 -5.34
CA ASP A 246 5.38 4.78 -4.81
C ASP A 246 5.63 4.81 -3.29
N LEU A 247 6.17 5.92 -2.76
CA LEU A 247 6.22 6.18 -1.32
C LEU A 247 4.86 6.53 -0.69
N GLY A 248 3.86 6.90 -1.49
CA GLY A 248 2.56 7.38 -1.01
C GLY A 248 2.56 8.82 -0.51
N LEU A 249 3.51 9.65 -0.97
CA LEU A 249 3.51 11.10 -0.70
C LEU A 249 2.65 11.87 -1.71
N ILE A 250 2.58 11.38 -2.94
CA ILE A 250 1.67 11.89 -3.96
C ILE A 250 0.82 10.76 -4.54
N LYS A 251 -0.32 11.10 -5.13
CA LYS A 251 -1.19 10.18 -5.87
C LYS A 251 -1.23 10.59 -7.34
N PHE A 252 -1.18 9.62 -8.25
CA PHE A 252 -1.41 9.88 -9.68
C PHE A 252 -2.90 9.73 -10.00
N GLU A 253 -3.53 10.82 -10.43
CA GLU A 253 -4.99 10.87 -10.72
C GLU A 253 -5.30 10.57 -12.20
N GLY A 254 -4.27 10.34 -13.03
CA GLY A 254 -4.40 10.08 -14.47
C GLY A 254 -4.11 11.31 -15.33
N SER A 255 -3.87 11.09 -16.63
CA SER A 255 -3.68 12.17 -17.63
C SER A 255 -2.62 13.22 -17.29
N GLY A 256 -1.60 12.88 -16.50
CA GLY A 256 -0.56 13.81 -16.07
C GLY A 256 -0.90 14.64 -14.84
N PHE A 257 -2.04 14.40 -14.19
CA PHE A 257 -2.44 15.01 -12.93
C PHE A 257 -2.00 14.20 -11.72
N TYR A 258 -1.60 14.91 -10.67
CA TYR A 258 -1.16 14.38 -9.40
C TYR A 258 -1.83 15.13 -8.25
N ARG A 259 -1.92 14.47 -7.09
CA ARG A 259 -2.39 15.05 -5.84
C ARG A 259 -1.33 14.91 -4.75
N LYS A 260 -1.03 15.99 -4.03
CA LYS A 260 -0.22 15.97 -2.81
C LYS A 260 -1.03 15.35 -1.67
N LEU A 261 -0.40 14.45 -0.90
CA LEU A 261 -1.03 13.80 0.25
C LEU A 261 -0.57 14.43 1.58
N TRP A 262 -0.17 15.71 1.56
CA TRP A 262 0.22 16.52 2.71
C TRP A 262 -0.39 17.92 2.63
N GLU A 263 -0.55 18.63 3.76
CA GLU A 263 -1.05 20.01 3.79
C GLU A 263 0.09 21.01 3.55
N ASN A 264 -0.23 22.06 2.81
CA ASN A 264 0.68 23.13 2.42
C ASN A 264 0.52 24.34 3.35
#